data_AF-A0AAW5ZG33-F1
#
_entry.id   AF-A0AAW5ZG33-F1
#
_cell.length_a   1.000
_cell.length_b   1.000
_cell.length_c   1.000
_cell.angle_alpha   90.00
_cell.angle_beta   90.00
_cell.angle_gamma   90.00
#
_symmetry.space_group_name_H-M   'P 1'
#
loop_
_entity.id
_entity.type
_entity.pdbx_description
1 polymer ?
#
loop_
_entity_poly.entity_id
_entity_poly.type
_entity_poly.pdbx_seq_one_letter_code
_entity_poly.pdbx_strand_id
1 'polypeptide(L)' 'TITAYDYSFAKLFADEGLNVMLVGDSLGMTVQGHDSTLPVTVADIAYHTAAVRRGAPNCLLLADLPFMAYA' A
#
# COMPACT_ATOMS: atom_id res chain seq x y z
N THR A 1 -9.04 9.07 0.87
CA THR A 1 -8.00 8.06 0.55
C THR A 1 -7.42 7.55 1.85
N ILE A 2 -7.43 6.23 2.04
CA ILE A 2 -6.81 5.58 3.21
C ILE A 2 -5.60 4.77 2.76
N THR A 3 -4.58 4.65 3.59
CA THR A 3 -3.47 3.73 3.31
C THR A 3 -3.86 2.30 3.67
N ALA A 4 -3.57 1.36 2.78
CA ALA A 4 -3.78 -0.06 2.99
C ALA A 4 -2.52 -0.81 2.56
N TYR A 5 -2.13 -1.81 3.33
CA TYR A 5 -0.89 -2.55 3.09
C TYR A 5 -1.10 -4.06 2.98
N ASP A 6 -2.27 -4.59 3.39
CA ASP A 6 -2.55 -6.02 3.34
C ASP A 6 -3.97 -6.33 2.88
N TYR A 7 -4.22 -7.63 2.67
CA TYR A 7 -5.50 -8.16 2.23
C TYR A 7 -6.63 -7.90 3.21
N SER A 8 -6.38 -8.08 4.51
CA SER A 8 -7.40 -8.08 5.56
C SER A 8 -7.99 -6.68 5.73
N PHE A 9 -7.14 -5.67 5.85
CA PHE A 9 -7.59 -4.28 5.93
C PHE A 9 -8.17 -3.79 4.61
N ALA A 10 -7.58 -4.16 3.46
CA ALA A 10 -8.15 -3.82 2.17
C ALA A 10 -9.58 -4.35 2.00
N LYS A 11 -9.83 -5.59 2.42
CA LYS A 11 -11.17 -6.18 2.41
C LYS A 11 -12.12 -5.44 3.33
N LEU A 12 -11.72 -5.18 4.58
CA LEU A 12 -12.52 -4.42 5.53
C LEU A 12 -12.89 -3.04 4.97
N PHE A 13 -11.93 -2.32 4.40
CA PHE A 13 -12.16 -1.01 3.82
C PHE A 13 -13.09 -1.06 2.60
N ALA A 14 -12.95 -2.07 1.75
CA ALA A 14 -13.84 -2.26 0.61
C ALA A 14 -15.28 -2.58 1.07
N ASP A 15 -15.44 -3.41 2.10
CA ASP A 15 -16.74 -3.77 2.68
C ASP A 15 -17.42 -2.54 3.32
N GLU A 16 -16.65 -1.62 3.92
CA GLU A 16 -17.12 -0.32 4.44
C GLU A 16 -17.34 0.74 3.33
N GLY A 17 -17.20 0.38 2.05
CA GLY A 17 -17.49 1.25 0.91
C GLY A 17 -16.39 2.27 0.56
N LEU A 18 -15.16 2.08 1.03
CA LEU A 18 -14.03 2.93 0.65
C LEU A 18 -13.58 2.62 -0.78
N ASN A 19 -13.79 3.58 -1.68
CA ASN A 19 -13.53 3.41 -3.11
C ASN A 19 -12.09 3.72 -3.53
N VAL A 20 -11.26 4.32 -2.65
CA VAL A 20 -9.89 4.74 -2.98
C VAL A 20 -8.92 4.36 -1.87
N MET A 21 -7.90 3.57 -2.24
CA MET A 21 -6.85 3.08 -1.34
C MET A 21 -5.46 3.44 -1.90
N LEU A 22 -4.50 3.63 -1.01
CA LEU A 22 -3.11 3.96 -1.33
C LEU A 22 -2.15 2.93 -0.69
N VAL A 23 -1.27 2.34 -1.48
CA VAL A 23 -0.09 1.60 -0.99
C VAL A 23 1.09 2.56 -1.03
N GLY A 24 1.40 3.13 0.13
CA GLY A 24 2.46 4.14 0.26
C GLY A 24 3.76 3.60 0.84
N ASP A 25 4.85 4.33 0.61
CA ASP A 25 6.17 4.05 1.18
C ASP A 25 6.22 4.19 2.72
N SER A 26 5.21 4.83 3.32
CA SER A 26 4.96 4.83 4.77
C SER A 26 4.81 3.41 5.38
N LEU A 27 4.66 2.36 4.56
CA LEU A 27 4.83 0.97 4.98
C LEU A 27 6.22 0.70 5.58
N GLY A 28 7.25 1.44 5.18
CA GLY A 28 8.60 1.34 5.75
C GLY A 28 8.61 1.59 7.25
N MET A 29 7.81 2.54 7.72
CA MET A 29 7.70 2.85 9.15
C MET A 29 6.64 2.01 9.84
N THR A 30 5.46 1.88 9.23
CA THR A 30 4.28 1.29 9.89
C THR A 30 4.24 -0.24 9.83
N VAL A 31 4.86 -0.84 8.83
CA VAL A 31 4.87 -2.30 8.62
C VAL A 31 6.27 -2.87 8.85
N GLN A 32 7.30 -2.26 8.28
CA GLN A 32 8.69 -2.76 8.38
C GLN A 32 9.42 -2.26 9.64
N GLY A 33 8.91 -1.21 10.31
CA GLY A 33 9.50 -0.68 11.56
C GLY A 33 10.79 0.11 11.36
N HIS A 34 11.05 0.62 10.16
CA HIS A 34 12.16 1.53 9.90
C HIS A 34 11.90 2.94 10.43
N ASP A 35 12.96 3.69 10.69
CA ASP A 35 12.88 5.10 11.11
C ASP A 35 12.56 6.06 9.95
N SER A 36 12.57 5.57 8.70
CA SER A 36 12.28 6.36 7.50
C SER A 36 11.74 5.47 6.37
N THR A 37 11.24 6.09 5.29
CA THR A 37 10.75 5.38 4.09
C THR A 37 11.85 5.11 3.06
N LEU A 38 13.07 5.59 3.28
CA LEU A 38 14.23 5.40 2.38
C LEU A 38 14.58 3.93 2.09
N PRO A 39 14.46 2.98 3.04
CA PRO A 39 14.78 1.58 2.77
C PRO A 39 13.76 0.85 1.89
N VAL A 40 12.58 1.45 1.64
CA VAL A 40 11.48 0.79 0.92
C VAL A 40 11.85 0.61 -0.54
N THR A 41 11.72 -0.62 -1.04
CA THR A 41 12.01 -0.97 -2.42
C THR A 41 10.75 -1.02 -3.28
N VAL A 42 10.91 -0.97 -4.61
CA VAL A 42 9.81 -1.19 -5.56
C VAL A 42 9.17 -2.57 -5.37
N ALA A 43 9.97 -3.58 -4.99
CA ALA A 43 9.47 -4.92 -4.72
C ALA A 43 8.53 -4.95 -3.50
N ASP A 44 8.83 -4.17 -2.46
CA ASP A 44 7.97 -4.05 -1.28
C ASP A 44 6.62 -3.43 -1.65
N ILE A 45 6.64 -2.30 -2.37
CA ILE A 45 5.40 -1.66 -2.86
C ILE A 45 4.61 -2.63 -3.73
N ALA A 46 5.27 -3.34 -4.66
CA ALA A 46 4.61 -4.27 -5.56
C ALA A 46 3.95 -5.44 -4.79
N TYR A 47 4.64 -5.99 -3.79
CA TYR A 47 4.11 -7.04 -2.92
C TYR A 47 2.85 -6.57 -2.17
N HIS A 48 2.92 -5.42 -1.51
CA HIS A 48 1.80 -4.86 -0.76
C HIS A 48 0.64 -4.46 -1.68
N THR A 49 0.92 -3.91 -2.87
CA THR A 49 -0.07 -3.61 -3.90
C THR A 49 -0.81 -4.87 -4.35
N ALA A 50 -0.10 -5.97 -4.60
CA ALA A 50 -0.70 -7.25 -4.95
C ALA A 50 -1.55 -7.85 -3.82
N ALA A 51 -1.19 -7.63 -2.56
CA ALA A 51 -1.98 -8.05 -1.40
C ALA A 51 -3.29 -7.23 -1.29
N VAL A 52 -3.19 -5.90 -1.35
CA VAL A 52 -4.33 -4.98 -1.26
C VAL A 52 -5.30 -5.20 -2.42
N ARG A 53 -4.79 -5.37 -3.65
CA ARG A 53 -5.61 -5.63 -4.84
C ARG A 53 -6.48 -6.88 -4.69
N ARG A 54 -5.97 -7.93 -4.02
CA ARG A 54 -6.74 -9.16 -3.74
C ARG A 54 -7.86 -8.92 -2.73
N GLY A 55 -7.67 -8.03 -1.75
CA GLY A 55 -8.67 -7.68 -0.74
C GLY A 55 -9.74 -6.72 -1.25
N ALA A 56 -9.37 -5.79 -2.14
CA ALA A 56 -10.24 -4.75 -2.68
C ALA A 56 -10.23 -4.74 -4.23
N PRO A 57 -10.87 -5.73 -4.90
CA PRO A 57 -10.80 -5.89 -6.35
C PRO A 57 -11.55 -4.81 -7.15
N ASN A 58 -12.37 -3.98 -6.52
CA ASN A 58 -13.17 -2.97 -7.24
C ASN A 58 -12.79 -1.53 -6.89
N CYS A 59 -11.87 -1.34 -5.95
CA CYS A 59 -11.45 -0.02 -5.51
C CYS A 59 -10.35 0.54 -6.42
N LEU A 60 -10.31 1.86 -6.56
CA LEU A 60 -9.19 2.57 -7.15
C LEU A 60 -7.98 2.42 -6.23
N LEU A 61 -6.94 1.76 -6.73
CA LEU A 61 -5.70 1.51 -5.99
C LEU A 61 -4.57 2.37 -6.54
N LEU A 62 -4.03 3.24 -5.69
CA LEU A 62 -2.85 4.04 -5.94
C LEU A 62 -1.65 3.36 -5.28
N ALA A 63 -0.48 3.44 -5.90
CA ALA A 63 0.77 2.92 -5.35
C ALA A 63 1.87 3.96 -5.52
N ASP A 64 2.65 4.18 -4.46
CA ASP A 64 3.76 5.15 -4.49
C ASP A 64 4.97 4.57 -5.23
N LEU A 65 5.69 5.44 -5.93
CA LEU A 65 7.03 5.12 -6.40
C LEU A 65 8.02 5.46 -5.28
N PRO A 66 8.75 4.48 -4.73
CA PRO A 66 9.64 4.73 -3.61
C PRO A 66 10.83 5.59 -4.03
N PHE A 67 11.55 6.13 -3.03
CA PHE A 67 12.67 7.03 -3.25
C PHE A 67 13.71 6.44 -4.22
N MET A 68 14.21 7.26 -5.16
CA MET A 68 15.07 6.89 -6.30
C MET A 68 14.46 5.99 -7.39
N ALA A 69 13.23 5.47 -7.24
CA ALA A 69 12.62 4.63 -8.29
C ALA A 69 12.16 5.41 -9.54
N TYR A 70 12.22 6.73 -9.51
CA TYR A 70 11.73 7.64 -10.56
C TYR A 70 12.77 8.73 -10.93
N ALA A 71 14.02 8.55 -10.52
CA ALA A 71 15.14 9.44 -10.82
C ALA A 71 15.84 9.09 -12.13
#